data_AF-A0A2S6EWW4-F1
#
_entry.id   AF-A0A2S6EWW4-F1
#
_cell.length_a   1.000
_cell.length_b   1.000
_cell.length_c   1.000
_cell.angle_alpha   90.00
_cell.angle_beta   90.00
_cell.angle_gamma   90.00
#
_symmetry.space_group_name_H-M   'P 1'
#
loop_
_entity.id
_entity.type
_entity.pdbx_description
1 polymer ?
#
loop_
_entity_poly.entity_id
_entity_poly.type
_entity_poly.pdbx_seq_one_letter_code
_entity_poly.pdbx_strand_id
1 'polypeptide(L)'
;MKSKEERFNEWRQEKAKAEQAYIKTVPLVEEYIKSFDTLAQLRHDVANPDSEKIKKMDAHKRRTLGVLLYAKLKLDEVLEKIPDSDSQEKDLLVELNNTVSKVYDNPKSDAKNRVKVLIETTEHLLDMENHSDPQLAKELCADLYALLCIAKRSLNKNAILAGWFIDVEEINQKLNELLEKTEAKVESLDKILSEKPSESSDARKEDKTIQEYFNERFTEILSKDEEQRTKLDKLKVSLKEVTAGLSNIVVLRKEKAEISEKIKKIEALLKAVEENDRKVTGRQYFLDLLDSHKEHFNALMSTDGGELKKQLAGKIEQLKNPDFYQTVSSTLLWGASWATSLGAVIYRQVTPQAVQDTVATYVPSTQDSEAKALLKELARQQLMELKKQLGIKSDELVQGYRQISGDSPELEKLIMNATSDHLEQIATATKETNKVLDEYDQIEIKLKDNVEKLKGNQIVRRQLSDFIEKNDTWVVKLSNWLAENIHEIFKSDTARMIDKARKAQQKLGEFERQYQTEIETEKAKIENNDSLSSEMKVFLKNQFDETKKTGGMEQKPQKNLSKETLHKVLVSLLPEHEEISSGVIFSPFN
;
A
#
# COMPACT_ATOMS: atom_id res chain seq x y z
N MET A 1 -23.41 -3.62 -12.69
CA MET A 1 -24.20 -3.17 -11.52
C MET A 1 -25.48 -3.97 -11.49
N LYS A 2 -25.84 -4.53 -10.33
CA LYS A 2 -27.09 -5.29 -10.18
C LYS A 2 -28.29 -4.37 -10.30
N SER A 3 -29.42 -4.89 -10.78
CA SER A 3 -30.70 -4.16 -10.75
C SER A 3 -31.27 -4.13 -9.32
N LYS A 4 -32.21 -3.21 -9.04
CA LYS A 4 -32.92 -3.16 -7.74
C LYS A 4 -33.72 -4.46 -7.48
N GLU A 5 -34.23 -5.09 -8.54
CA GLU A 5 -34.96 -6.36 -8.46
C GLU A 5 -34.01 -7.55 -8.19
N GLU A 6 -32.82 -7.57 -8.78
CA GLU A 6 -31.79 -8.57 -8.47
C GLU A 6 -31.34 -8.48 -7.00
N ARG A 7 -31.01 -7.28 -6.50
CA ARG A 7 -30.66 -7.06 -5.09
C ARG A 7 -31.78 -7.47 -4.13
N PHE A 8 -33.03 -7.23 -4.53
CA PHE A 8 -34.20 -7.65 -3.75
C PHE A 8 -34.31 -9.18 -3.69
N ASN A 9 -34.18 -9.87 -4.82
CA ASN A 9 -34.29 -11.33 -4.88
C ASN A 9 -33.15 -12.02 -4.11
N GLU A 10 -31.91 -11.51 -4.21
CA GLU A 10 -30.76 -12.04 -3.45
C GLU A 10 -30.95 -11.90 -1.94
N TRP A 11 -31.47 -10.76 -1.49
CA TRP A 11 -31.69 -10.50 -0.06
C TRP A 11 -32.90 -11.25 0.50
N ARG A 12 -34.05 -11.21 -0.19
CA ARG A 12 -35.30 -11.80 0.31
C ARG A 12 -35.41 -13.30 0.07
N GLN A 13 -34.67 -13.83 -0.91
CA GLN A 13 -34.66 -15.25 -1.26
C GLN A 13 -36.09 -15.78 -1.43
N GLU A 14 -36.48 -16.80 -0.67
CA GLU A 14 -37.80 -17.44 -0.76
C GLU A 14 -38.96 -16.47 -0.45
N LYS A 15 -38.73 -15.43 0.38
CA LYS A 15 -39.75 -14.42 0.71
C LYS A 15 -40.03 -13.46 -0.44
N ALA A 16 -39.13 -13.35 -1.42
CA ALA A 16 -39.24 -12.41 -2.54
C ALA A 16 -40.53 -12.61 -3.34
N LYS A 17 -40.97 -13.87 -3.51
CA LYS A 17 -42.20 -14.23 -4.24
C LYS A 17 -43.46 -13.68 -3.58
N ALA A 18 -43.53 -13.71 -2.25
CA ALA A 18 -44.68 -13.21 -1.49
C ALA A 18 -44.70 -11.67 -1.38
N GLU A 19 -43.57 -11.03 -1.67
CA GLU A 19 -43.34 -9.59 -1.46
C GLU A 19 -43.29 -8.79 -2.77
N GLN A 20 -43.70 -9.39 -3.89
CA GLN A 20 -43.66 -8.79 -5.24
C GLN A 20 -44.39 -7.43 -5.37
N ALA A 21 -45.42 -7.19 -4.57
CA ALA A 21 -46.11 -5.90 -4.57
C ALA A 21 -45.23 -4.75 -4.01
N TYR A 22 -44.29 -5.06 -3.11
CA TYR A 22 -43.39 -4.06 -2.52
C TYR A 22 -42.30 -3.65 -3.52
N ILE A 23 -41.68 -4.61 -4.21
CA ILE A 23 -40.64 -4.30 -5.22
C ILE A 23 -41.21 -3.52 -6.41
N LYS A 24 -42.46 -3.75 -6.81
CA LYS A 24 -43.16 -2.94 -7.83
C LYS A 24 -43.41 -1.49 -7.40
N THR A 25 -43.40 -1.20 -6.10
CA THR A 25 -43.55 0.15 -5.57
C THR A 25 -42.22 0.93 -5.60
N VAL A 26 -41.08 0.24 -5.57
CA VAL A 26 -39.73 0.85 -5.59
C VAL A 26 -39.49 1.79 -6.78
N PRO A 27 -39.77 1.43 -8.05
CA PRO A 27 -39.57 2.35 -9.17
C PRO A 27 -40.49 3.58 -9.09
N LEU A 28 -41.70 3.44 -8.52
CA LEU A 28 -42.62 4.57 -8.33
C LEU A 28 -42.12 5.55 -7.26
N VAL A 29 -41.44 5.05 -6.22
CA VAL A 29 -40.77 5.89 -5.20
C VAL A 29 -39.60 6.63 -5.82
N GLU A 30 -38.80 5.96 -6.65
CA GLU A 30 -37.66 6.56 -7.34
C GLU A 30 -38.11 7.66 -8.31
N GLU A 31 -39.14 7.40 -9.13
CA GLU A 31 -39.72 8.39 -10.04
C GLU A 31 -40.29 9.58 -9.27
N TYR A 32 -40.95 9.32 -8.15
CA TYR A 32 -41.49 10.37 -7.29
C TYR A 32 -40.38 11.30 -6.78
N ILE A 33 -39.29 10.75 -6.21
CA ILE A 33 -38.17 11.55 -5.68
C ILE A 33 -37.50 12.35 -6.79
N LYS A 34 -37.27 11.74 -7.96
CA LYS A 34 -36.64 12.39 -9.13
C LYS A 34 -37.52 13.45 -9.80
N SER A 35 -38.81 13.55 -9.45
CA SER A 35 -39.74 14.50 -10.07
C SER A 35 -39.67 15.93 -9.51
N PHE A 36 -38.73 16.21 -8.60
CA PHE A 36 -38.57 17.49 -7.92
C PHE A 36 -37.16 18.05 -8.14
N ASP A 37 -37.08 19.34 -8.44
CA ASP A 37 -35.79 20.02 -8.65
C ASP A 37 -35.15 20.46 -7.32
N THR A 38 -35.96 20.65 -6.27
CA THR A 38 -35.50 21.09 -4.95
C THR A 38 -36.16 20.32 -3.81
N LEU A 39 -35.43 20.16 -2.69
CA LEU A 39 -35.95 19.52 -1.48
C LEU A 39 -37.18 20.24 -0.91
N ALA A 40 -37.26 21.56 -1.06
CA ALA A 40 -38.41 22.36 -0.62
C ALA A 40 -39.69 22.00 -1.38
N GLN A 41 -39.61 21.77 -2.70
CA GLN A 41 -40.76 21.33 -3.49
C GLN A 41 -41.24 19.94 -3.03
N LEU A 42 -40.30 19.02 -2.77
CA LEU A 42 -40.60 17.69 -2.26
C LEU A 42 -41.28 17.78 -0.88
N ARG A 43 -40.75 18.58 0.04
CA ARG A 43 -41.32 18.80 1.38
C ARG A 43 -42.76 19.31 1.30
N HIS A 44 -43.02 20.26 0.42
CA HIS A 44 -44.35 20.83 0.25
C HIS A 44 -45.35 19.81 -0.33
N ASP A 45 -44.93 19.03 -1.32
CA ASP A 45 -45.78 17.98 -1.90
C ASP A 45 -46.07 16.86 -0.89
N VAL A 46 -45.06 16.42 -0.13
CA VAL A 46 -45.23 15.45 0.98
C VAL A 46 -46.13 15.97 2.08
N ALA A 47 -46.24 17.28 2.31
CA ALA A 47 -47.21 17.82 3.26
C ALA A 47 -48.63 17.88 2.69
N ASN A 48 -48.81 17.90 1.37
CA ASN A 48 -50.10 18.06 0.71
C ASN A 48 -50.93 16.75 0.75
N PRO A 49 -52.10 16.71 1.40
CA PRO A 49 -52.97 15.54 1.42
C PRO A 49 -53.49 15.12 0.03
N ASP A 50 -53.62 16.08 -0.90
CA ASP A 50 -54.24 15.91 -2.21
C ASP A 50 -53.24 15.75 -3.37
N SER A 51 -51.94 15.64 -3.09
CA SER A 51 -50.91 15.47 -4.13
C SER A 51 -51.20 14.24 -5.03
N GLU A 52 -51.39 14.50 -6.32
CA GLU A 52 -51.51 13.47 -7.35
C GLU A 52 -50.22 12.66 -7.51
N LYS A 53 -49.05 13.27 -7.27
CA LYS A 53 -47.76 12.58 -7.32
C LYS A 53 -47.65 11.52 -6.21
N ILE A 54 -48.11 11.83 -4.99
CA ILE A 54 -48.15 10.86 -3.88
C ILE A 54 -49.18 9.76 -4.11
N LYS A 55 -50.33 10.08 -4.69
CA LYS A 55 -51.35 9.08 -5.05
C LYS A 55 -50.82 8.10 -6.10
N LYS A 56 -50.06 8.59 -7.09
CA LYS A 56 -49.35 7.76 -8.07
C LYS A 56 -48.29 6.86 -7.42
N MET A 57 -47.49 7.40 -6.51
CA MET A 57 -46.50 6.62 -5.76
C MET A 57 -47.15 5.51 -4.90
N ASP A 58 -48.34 5.77 -4.34
CA ASP A 58 -49.08 4.79 -3.51
C ASP A 58 -50.07 3.94 -4.31
N ALA A 59 -49.89 3.78 -5.63
CA ALA A 59 -50.81 3.03 -6.50
C ALA A 59 -51.06 1.58 -6.01
N HIS A 60 -50.07 0.97 -5.37
CA HIS A 60 -50.18 -0.39 -4.80
C HIS A 60 -50.64 -0.43 -3.34
N LYS A 61 -50.96 0.71 -2.71
CA LYS A 61 -51.31 0.84 -1.27
C LYS A 61 -50.25 0.27 -0.32
N ARG A 62 -48.99 0.22 -0.76
CA ARG A 62 -47.86 -0.34 -0.02
C ARG A 62 -46.77 0.69 0.25
N ARG A 63 -47.07 2.00 0.17
CA ARG A 63 -46.10 3.09 0.30
C ARG A 63 -45.10 2.92 1.44
N THR A 64 -45.54 2.68 2.67
CA THR A 64 -44.63 2.64 3.83
C THR A 64 -43.54 1.56 3.70
N LEU A 65 -43.91 0.34 3.31
CA LEU A 65 -42.95 -0.75 3.13
C LEU A 65 -42.19 -0.64 1.80
N GLY A 66 -42.82 -0.10 0.75
CA GLY A 66 -42.14 0.17 -0.53
C GLY A 66 -41.06 1.24 -0.41
N VAL A 67 -41.29 2.26 0.41
CA VAL A 67 -40.34 3.34 0.72
C VAL A 67 -39.18 2.83 1.58
N LEU A 68 -39.45 2.00 2.59
CA LEU A 68 -38.40 1.31 3.36
C LEU A 68 -37.57 0.37 2.47
N LEU A 69 -38.21 -0.34 1.55
CA LEU A 69 -37.53 -1.20 0.60
C LEU A 69 -36.66 -0.40 -0.37
N TYR A 70 -37.15 0.72 -0.88
CA TYR A 70 -36.35 1.65 -1.69
C TYR A 70 -35.11 2.12 -0.93
N ALA A 71 -35.27 2.56 0.32
CA ALA A 71 -34.17 2.99 1.18
C ALA A 71 -33.09 1.91 1.32
N LYS A 72 -33.50 0.67 1.63
CA LYS A 72 -32.62 -0.48 1.74
C LYS A 72 -31.82 -0.71 0.46
N LEU A 73 -32.51 -0.75 -0.68
CA LEU A 73 -31.87 -1.05 -1.97
C LEU A 73 -30.96 0.08 -2.43
N LYS A 74 -31.28 1.34 -2.11
CA LYS A 74 -30.39 2.48 -2.37
C LYS A 74 -29.14 2.43 -1.48
N LEU A 75 -29.28 2.05 -0.21
CA LEU A 75 -28.13 1.84 0.68
C LEU A 75 -27.23 0.71 0.20
N ASP A 76 -27.79 -0.42 -0.26
CA ASP A 76 -27.00 -1.49 -0.92
C ASP A 76 -26.25 -0.95 -2.16
N GLU A 77 -26.93 -0.16 -2.99
CA GLU A 77 -26.33 0.43 -4.20
C GLU A 77 -25.17 1.37 -3.87
N VAL A 78 -25.31 2.19 -2.81
CA VAL A 78 -24.27 3.11 -2.33
C VAL A 78 -23.12 2.33 -1.71
N LEU A 79 -23.39 1.31 -0.90
CA LEU A 79 -22.37 0.46 -0.27
C LEU A 79 -21.50 -0.31 -1.29
N GLU A 80 -22.05 -0.64 -2.47
CA GLU A 80 -21.29 -1.23 -3.58
C GLU A 80 -20.34 -0.23 -4.27
N LYS A 81 -20.64 1.08 -4.19
CA LYS A 81 -19.88 2.14 -4.85
C LYS A 81 -18.81 2.77 -3.95
N ILE A 82 -18.95 2.66 -2.62
CA ILE A 82 -18.01 3.25 -1.67
C ILE A 82 -16.76 2.36 -1.50
N PRO A 83 -15.55 2.92 -1.71
CA PRO A 83 -14.29 2.22 -1.53
C PRO A 83 -14.15 1.61 -0.12
N ASP A 84 -13.47 0.46 0.00
CA ASP A 84 -13.19 -0.17 1.30
C ASP A 84 -12.24 0.64 2.20
N SER A 85 -11.62 1.70 1.67
CA SER A 85 -10.68 2.58 2.37
C SER A 85 -11.34 3.58 3.33
N ASP A 86 -12.64 3.84 3.20
CA ASP A 86 -13.35 4.81 4.04
C ASP A 86 -14.20 4.11 5.11
N SER A 87 -13.55 3.71 6.20
CA SER A 87 -14.16 2.82 7.19
C SER A 87 -15.33 3.46 7.93
N GLN A 88 -15.28 4.77 8.22
CA GLN A 88 -16.30 5.41 9.05
C GLN A 88 -17.61 5.64 8.28
N GLU A 89 -17.56 6.18 7.06
CA GLU A 89 -18.76 6.37 6.22
C GLU A 89 -19.40 5.01 5.92
N LYS A 90 -18.57 4.02 5.56
CA LYS A 90 -19.04 2.68 5.26
C LYS A 90 -19.66 1.98 6.47
N ASP A 91 -19.07 2.08 7.65
CA ASP A 91 -19.60 1.46 8.87
C ASP A 91 -20.96 2.06 9.25
N LEU A 92 -21.12 3.39 9.15
CA LEU A 92 -22.40 4.07 9.38
C LEU A 92 -23.47 3.63 8.37
N LEU A 93 -23.11 3.52 7.09
CA LEU A 93 -24.02 3.05 6.05
C LEU A 93 -24.41 1.57 6.22
N VAL A 94 -23.47 0.73 6.66
CA VAL A 94 -23.74 -0.68 7.00
C VAL A 94 -24.68 -0.76 8.20
N GLU A 95 -24.46 0.05 9.25
CA GLU A 95 -25.34 0.11 10.42
C GLU A 95 -26.75 0.58 10.04
N LEU A 96 -26.84 1.63 9.22
CA LEU A 96 -28.10 2.15 8.72
C LEU A 96 -28.84 1.10 7.89
N ASN A 97 -28.15 0.45 6.94
CA ASN A 97 -28.73 -0.59 6.08
C ASN A 97 -29.21 -1.81 6.88
N ASN A 98 -28.43 -2.25 7.87
CA ASN A 98 -28.81 -3.34 8.77
C ASN A 98 -30.05 -2.98 9.59
N THR A 99 -30.14 -1.74 10.06
CA THR A 99 -31.27 -1.27 10.86
C THR A 99 -32.53 -1.16 10.02
N VAL A 100 -32.45 -0.58 8.80
CA VAL A 100 -33.56 -0.56 7.83
C VAL A 100 -34.02 -1.97 7.48
N SER A 101 -33.10 -2.90 7.24
CA SER A 101 -33.41 -4.31 6.96
C SER A 101 -34.21 -4.97 8.08
N LYS A 102 -33.80 -4.75 9.34
CA LYS A 102 -34.53 -5.26 10.52
C LYS A 102 -35.92 -4.64 10.65
N VAL A 103 -36.05 -3.33 10.39
CA VAL A 103 -37.34 -2.62 10.42
C VAL A 103 -38.28 -3.15 9.34
N TYR A 104 -37.76 -3.43 8.14
CA TYR A 104 -38.54 -4.05 7.07
C TYR A 104 -39.00 -5.47 7.44
N ASP A 105 -38.12 -6.30 8.01
CA ASP A 105 -38.43 -7.69 8.37
C ASP A 105 -39.43 -7.83 9.52
N ASN A 106 -39.31 -6.98 10.55
CA ASN A 106 -40.21 -7.02 11.70
C ASN A 106 -40.38 -5.62 12.31
N PRO A 107 -41.30 -4.79 11.79
CA PRO A 107 -41.44 -3.39 12.20
C PRO A 107 -41.93 -3.19 13.64
N LYS A 108 -42.47 -4.23 14.29
CA LYS A 108 -43.01 -4.15 15.66
C LYS A 108 -42.01 -4.54 16.74
N SER A 109 -40.96 -5.28 16.38
CA SER A 109 -39.95 -5.73 17.35
C SER A 109 -38.93 -4.62 17.61
N ASP A 110 -38.70 -4.31 18.89
CA ASP A 110 -37.68 -3.34 19.34
C ASP A 110 -37.80 -1.96 18.65
N ALA A 111 -39.03 -1.53 18.35
CA ALA A 111 -39.31 -0.36 17.53
C ALA A 111 -38.69 0.92 18.10
N LYS A 112 -38.75 1.12 19.43
CA LYS A 112 -38.17 2.29 20.10
C LYS A 112 -36.66 2.38 19.89
N ASN A 113 -35.94 1.28 20.13
CA ASN A 113 -34.49 1.25 19.98
C ASN A 113 -34.08 1.38 18.51
N ARG A 114 -34.81 0.75 17.58
CA ARG A 114 -34.50 0.85 16.14
C ARG A 114 -34.72 2.24 15.58
N VAL A 115 -35.80 2.93 16.00
CA VAL A 115 -36.01 4.32 15.61
C VAL A 115 -34.90 5.21 16.17
N LYS A 116 -34.48 4.97 17.42
CA LYS A 116 -33.35 5.67 18.02
C LYS A 116 -32.06 5.46 17.22
N VAL A 117 -31.69 4.21 16.91
CA VAL A 117 -30.50 3.89 16.11
C VAL A 117 -30.59 4.50 14.71
N LEU A 118 -31.75 4.43 14.03
CA LEU A 118 -31.92 5.08 12.73
C LEU A 118 -31.65 6.59 12.79
N ILE A 119 -32.16 7.26 13.82
CA ILE A 119 -31.97 8.70 14.00
C ILE A 119 -30.50 9.01 14.28
N GLU A 120 -29.88 8.33 15.25
CA GLU A 120 -28.48 8.56 15.66
C GLU A 120 -27.50 8.24 14.52
N THR A 121 -27.68 7.13 13.82
CA THR A 121 -26.82 6.77 12.67
C THR A 121 -27.00 7.74 11.50
N THR A 122 -28.24 8.21 11.24
CA THR A 122 -28.48 9.23 10.20
C THR A 122 -27.84 10.56 10.59
N GLU A 123 -27.93 10.95 11.86
CA GLU A 123 -27.31 12.17 12.38
C GLU A 123 -25.79 12.12 12.22
N HIS A 124 -25.15 11.02 12.67
CA HIS A 124 -23.72 10.84 12.52
C HIS A 124 -23.27 10.84 11.06
N LEU A 125 -24.07 10.29 10.14
CA LEU A 125 -23.78 10.31 8.71
C LEU A 125 -23.83 11.74 8.14
N LEU A 126 -24.79 12.56 8.57
CA LEU A 126 -24.90 13.96 8.13
C LEU A 126 -23.80 14.84 8.71
N ASP A 127 -23.34 14.56 9.93
CA ASP A 127 -22.29 15.31 10.63
C ASP A 127 -20.87 15.03 10.08
N MET A 128 -20.69 14.04 9.19
CA MET A 128 -19.38 13.72 8.61
C MET A 128 -18.82 14.85 7.74
N GLU A 129 -17.66 15.42 8.07
CA GLU A 129 -17.10 16.54 7.28
C GLU A 129 -16.68 16.15 5.86
N ASN A 130 -16.17 14.93 5.67
CA ASN A 130 -15.67 14.44 4.39
C ASN A 130 -16.44 13.19 3.98
N HIS A 131 -16.87 13.15 2.72
CA HIS A 131 -17.46 11.97 2.08
C HIS A 131 -16.54 11.47 0.97
N SER A 132 -16.44 10.15 0.81
CA SER A 132 -15.63 9.51 -0.24
C SER A 132 -15.99 9.98 -1.66
N ASP A 133 -17.27 10.22 -1.90
CA ASP A 133 -17.80 10.74 -3.16
C ASP A 133 -18.88 11.80 -2.85
N PRO A 134 -18.56 13.10 -2.97
CA PRO A 134 -19.51 14.18 -2.68
C PRO A 134 -20.78 14.15 -3.52
N GLN A 135 -20.73 13.63 -4.76
CA GLN A 135 -21.89 13.51 -5.63
C GLN A 135 -22.80 12.38 -5.16
N LEU A 136 -22.22 11.22 -4.84
CA LEU A 136 -22.96 10.09 -4.28
C LEU A 136 -23.56 10.43 -2.90
N ALA A 137 -22.81 11.14 -2.06
CA ALA A 137 -23.28 11.64 -0.78
C ALA A 137 -24.44 12.62 -0.92
N LYS A 138 -24.40 13.52 -1.91
CA LYS A 138 -25.51 14.43 -2.22
C LYS A 138 -26.76 13.66 -2.64
N GLU A 139 -26.63 12.68 -3.53
CA GLU A 139 -27.75 11.83 -3.95
C GLU A 139 -28.36 11.07 -2.75
N LEU A 140 -27.51 10.50 -1.90
CA LEU A 140 -27.96 9.80 -0.71
C LEU A 140 -28.66 10.75 0.28
N CYS A 141 -28.15 11.97 0.49
CA CYS A 141 -28.80 12.96 1.34
C CYS A 141 -30.19 13.35 0.80
N ALA A 142 -30.33 13.52 -0.52
CA ALA A 142 -31.62 13.79 -1.14
C ALA A 142 -32.62 12.62 -0.97
N ASP A 143 -32.13 11.38 -1.14
CA ASP A 143 -32.93 10.18 -0.90
C ASP A 143 -33.34 10.07 0.59
N LEU A 144 -32.41 10.28 1.53
CA LEU A 144 -32.69 10.30 2.97
C LEU A 144 -33.69 11.38 3.35
N TYR A 145 -33.57 12.57 2.76
CA TYR A 145 -34.52 13.67 2.98
C TYR A 145 -35.95 13.27 2.59
N ALA A 146 -36.11 12.64 1.43
CA ALA A 146 -37.41 12.15 0.97
C ALA A 146 -37.98 11.09 1.92
N LEU A 147 -37.14 10.17 2.39
CA LEU A 147 -37.51 9.14 3.36
C LEU A 147 -37.97 9.76 4.69
N LEU A 148 -37.23 10.73 5.22
CA LEU A 148 -37.57 11.45 6.44
C LEU A 148 -38.91 12.21 6.30
N CYS A 149 -39.15 12.86 5.17
CA CYS A 149 -40.43 13.52 4.87
C CYS A 149 -41.60 12.53 4.89
N ILE A 150 -41.45 11.38 4.23
CA ILE A 150 -42.50 10.35 4.16
C ILE A 150 -42.70 9.67 5.53
N ALA A 151 -41.62 9.44 6.28
CA ALA A 151 -41.66 8.89 7.64
C ALA A 151 -42.41 9.83 8.58
N LYS A 152 -42.09 11.13 8.55
CA LYS A 152 -42.79 12.17 9.33
C LYS A 152 -44.27 12.24 8.99
N ARG A 153 -44.64 12.24 7.70
CA ARG A 153 -46.06 12.20 7.29
C ARG A 153 -46.76 10.94 7.83
N SER A 154 -46.08 9.80 7.76
CA SER A 154 -46.63 8.52 8.22
C SER A 154 -46.78 8.47 9.74
N LEU A 155 -45.83 9.05 10.49
CA LEU A 155 -45.89 9.18 11.93
C LEU A 155 -47.05 10.08 12.36
N ASN A 156 -47.20 11.25 11.74
CA ASN A 156 -48.30 12.18 12.03
C ASN A 156 -49.67 11.59 11.74
N LYS A 157 -49.82 10.85 10.62
CA LYS A 157 -51.08 10.16 10.30
C LYS A 157 -51.44 9.06 11.30
N ASN A 158 -50.44 8.46 11.94
CA ASN A 158 -50.62 7.34 12.87
C ASN A 158 -50.22 7.70 14.31
N ALA A 159 -50.20 8.99 14.68
CA ALA A 159 -49.65 9.47 15.94
C ALA A 159 -50.26 8.77 17.17
N ILE A 160 -51.57 8.51 17.14
CA ILE A 160 -52.30 7.82 18.20
C ILE A 160 -51.81 6.38 18.40
N LEU A 161 -51.54 5.65 17.31
CA LEU A 161 -51.06 4.25 17.36
C LEU A 161 -49.56 4.16 17.65
N ALA A 162 -48.78 5.12 17.15
CA ALA A 162 -47.35 5.20 17.37
C ALA A 162 -47.00 5.59 18.82
N GLY A 163 -47.82 6.44 19.45
CA GLY A 163 -47.65 6.89 20.84
C GLY A 163 -47.65 5.78 21.89
N TRP A 164 -48.09 4.56 21.53
CA TRP A 164 -48.03 3.40 22.42
C TRP A 164 -46.64 2.78 22.52
N PHE A 165 -45.75 3.05 21.56
CA PHE A 165 -44.44 2.40 21.46
C PHE A 165 -43.27 3.39 21.53
N ILE A 166 -43.53 4.65 21.20
CA ILE A 166 -42.51 5.70 21.05
C ILE A 166 -43.06 7.07 21.45
N ASP A 167 -42.18 7.96 21.90
CA ASP A 167 -42.52 9.37 22.11
C ASP A 167 -42.62 10.07 20.75
N VAL A 168 -43.87 10.27 20.29
CA VAL A 168 -44.16 10.83 18.97
C VAL A 168 -43.73 12.29 18.86
N GLU A 169 -43.76 13.04 19.96
CA GLU A 169 -43.40 14.45 19.98
C GLU A 169 -41.87 14.61 19.94
N GLU A 170 -41.14 13.84 20.75
CA GLU A 170 -39.68 13.77 20.71
C GLU A 170 -39.17 13.35 19.31
N ILE A 171 -39.76 12.31 18.72
CA ILE A 171 -39.33 11.83 17.39
C ILE A 171 -39.69 12.83 16.30
N ASN A 172 -40.85 13.49 16.38
CA ASN A 172 -41.18 14.55 15.42
C ASN A 172 -40.20 15.72 15.49
N GLN A 173 -39.74 16.09 16.69
CA GLN A 173 -38.71 17.10 16.88
C GLN A 173 -37.39 16.66 16.23
N LYS A 174 -36.89 15.46 16.54
CA LYS A 174 -35.65 14.92 15.94
C LYS A 174 -35.73 14.75 14.43
N LEU A 175 -36.90 14.37 13.89
CA LEU A 175 -37.12 14.32 12.45
C LEU A 175 -37.05 15.72 11.80
N ASN A 176 -37.49 16.78 12.48
CA ASN A 176 -37.32 18.15 11.98
C ASN A 176 -35.85 18.55 11.97
N GLU A 177 -35.14 18.28 13.06
CA GLU A 177 -33.70 18.57 13.18
C GLU A 177 -32.91 17.84 12.10
N LEU A 178 -33.21 16.55 11.84
CA LEU A 178 -32.59 15.79 10.76
C LEU A 178 -32.93 16.32 9.37
N LEU A 179 -34.17 16.75 9.13
CA LEU A 179 -34.56 17.36 7.85
C LEU A 179 -33.79 18.67 7.60
N GLU A 180 -33.67 19.53 8.61
CA GLU A 180 -32.89 20.78 8.54
C GLU A 180 -31.40 20.51 8.34
N LYS A 181 -30.82 19.55 9.10
CA LYS A 181 -29.43 19.11 8.91
C LYS A 181 -29.20 18.57 7.50
N THR A 182 -30.14 17.80 6.95
CA THR A 182 -30.03 17.24 5.60
C THR A 182 -30.09 18.32 4.53
N GLU A 183 -30.97 19.33 4.68
CA GLU A 183 -31.02 20.51 3.79
C GLU A 183 -29.68 21.25 3.82
N ALA A 184 -29.17 21.58 5.01
CA ALA A 184 -27.89 22.25 5.17
C ALA A 184 -26.72 21.43 4.59
N LYS A 185 -26.77 20.10 4.72
CA LYS A 185 -25.77 19.20 4.19
C LYS A 185 -25.77 19.17 2.67
N VAL A 186 -26.94 19.07 2.05
CA VAL A 186 -27.09 19.13 0.59
C VAL A 186 -26.61 20.47 0.06
N GLU A 187 -26.92 21.59 0.73
CA GLU A 187 -26.39 22.91 0.37
C GLU A 187 -24.86 23.00 0.48
N SER A 188 -24.27 22.44 1.53
CA SER A 188 -22.80 22.38 1.67
C SER A 188 -22.15 21.53 0.59
N LEU A 189 -22.77 20.40 0.23
CA LEU A 189 -22.28 19.52 -0.83
C LEU A 189 -22.47 20.17 -2.19
N ASP A 190 -23.55 20.93 -2.40
CA ASP A 190 -23.75 21.75 -3.59
C ASP A 190 -22.70 22.84 -3.72
N LYS A 191 -22.30 23.49 -2.62
CA LYS A 191 -21.16 24.42 -2.62
C LYS A 191 -19.87 23.69 -3.00
N ILE A 192 -19.56 22.55 -2.39
CA ILE A 192 -18.36 21.75 -2.73
C ILE A 192 -18.38 21.30 -4.21
N LEU A 193 -19.54 20.90 -4.73
CA LEU A 193 -19.71 20.42 -6.10
C LEU A 193 -19.77 21.55 -7.13
N SER A 194 -20.21 22.75 -6.75
CA SER A 194 -20.19 23.97 -7.58
C SER A 194 -18.88 24.74 -7.47
N GLU A 195 -18.13 24.53 -6.39
CA GLU A 195 -16.71 24.88 -6.19
C GLU A 195 -15.77 23.83 -6.79
N LYS A 196 -16.28 22.85 -7.55
CA LYS A 196 -15.49 22.32 -8.67
C LYS A 196 -15.10 23.54 -9.51
N PRO A 197 -13.81 23.73 -9.84
CA PRO A 197 -13.36 24.93 -10.51
C PRO A 197 -14.10 25.05 -11.84
N SER A 198 -15.08 25.94 -11.88
CA SER A 198 -15.51 26.52 -13.14
C SER A 198 -14.26 27.05 -13.80
N GLU A 199 -13.96 26.50 -14.97
CA GLU A 199 -13.06 27.05 -15.96
C GLU A 199 -13.42 28.53 -16.16
N SER A 200 -12.83 29.40 -15.36
CA SER A 200 -12.78 30.82 -15.57
C SER A 200 -11.31 31.19 -15.49
N SER A 201 -10.87 31.75 -16.61
CA SER A 201 -9.58 32.36 -16.85
C SER A 201 -8.98 32.98 -15.58
N ASP A 202 -7.93 32.38 -15.04
CA ASP A 202 -6.63 33.04 -14.88
C ASP A 202 -5.59 32.05 -14.31
N ALA A 203 -4.52 31.85 -15.09
CA ALA A 203 -3.27 31.15 -14.78
C ALA A 203 -3.32 29.68 -14.31
N ARG A 204 -2.96 28.76 -15.22
CA ARG A 204 -2.57 27.36 -14.94
C ARG A 204 -1.63 27.27 -13.71
N LYS A 205 -2.12 26.69 -12.62
CA LYS A 205 -1.31 25.81 -11.77
C LYS A 205 -1.85 24.40 -12.00
N GLU A 206 -1.05 23.57 -12.66
CA GLU A 206 -1.34 22.15 -12.87
C GLU A 206 -1.51 21.48 -11.50
N ASP A 207 -2.57 20.66 -11.34
CA ASP A 207 -2.73 19.80 -10.16
C ASP A 207 -1.56 18.82 -10.14
N LYS A 208 -0.58 19.08 -9.27
CA LYS A 208 0.64 18.28 -9.21
C LYS A 208 0.34 16.87 -8.71
N THR A 209 0.76 15.88 -9.48
CA THR A 209 0.75 14.47 -9.09
C THR A 209 1.77 14.19 -7.99
N ILE A 210 1.61 13.08 -7.26
CA ILE A 210 2.59 12.62 -6.25
C ILE A 210 4.00 12.53 -6.86
N GLN A 211 4.08 12.04 -8.11
CA GLN A 211 5.35 11.92 -8.81
C GLN A 211 5.97 13.30 -9.13
N GLU A 212 5.17 14.29 -9.49
CA GLU A 212 5.65 15.66 -9.73
C GLU A 212 6.19 16.29 -8.45
N TYR A 213 5.54 16.10 -7.30
CA TYR A 213 6.08 16.57 -6.01
C TYR A 213 7.42 15.94 -5.68
N PHE A 214 7.59 14.63 -5.89
CA PHE A 214 8.88 13.98 -5.68
C PHE A 214 9.92 14.45 -6.70
N ASN A 215 9.55 14.60 -7.98
CA ASN A 215 10.43 15.12 -9.01
C ASN A 215 10.91 16.54 -8.70
N GLU A 216 10.04 17.41 -8.16
CA GLU A 216 10.41 18.74 -7.70
C GLU A 216 11.40 18.68 -6.54
N ARG A 217 11.14 17.85 -5.53
CA ARG A 217 12.08 17.61 -4.42
C ARG A 217 13.44 17.15 -4.93
N PHE A 218 13.48 16.23 -5.89
CA PHE A 218 14.73 15.75 -6.49
C PHE A 218 15.43 16.83 -7.31
N THR A 219 14.67 17.64 -8.07
CA THR A 219 15.19 18.74 -8.87
C THR A 219 15.75 19.85 -7.99
N GLU A 220 15.11 20.15 -6.86
CA GLU A 220 15.59 21.11 -5.88
C GLU A 220 16.95 20.69 -5.31
N ILE A 221 17.14 19.41 -4.99
CA ILE A 221 18.43 18.87 -4.54
C ILE A 221 19.51 19.12 -5.61
N LEU A 222 19.20 18.88 -6.88
CA LEU A 222 20.14 19.09 -7.99
C LEU A 222 20.44 20.58 -8.25
N SER A 223 19.52 21.48 -7.89
CA SER A 223 19.61 22.92 -8.14
C SER A 223 20.36 23.72 -7.06
N LYS A 224 20.68 23.12 -5.91
CA LYS A 224 21.43 23.79 -4.81
C LYS A 224 22.84 24.20 -5.23
N ASP A 225 23.42 25.23 -4.61
CA ASP A 225 24.81 25.64 -4.88
C ASP A 225 25.79 24.79 -4.04
N GLU A 226 26.01 23.55 -4.48
CA GLU A 226 26.85 22.56 -3.79
C GLU A 226 27.72 21.80 -4.80
N GLU A 227 28.77 21.13 -4.33
CA GLU A 227 29.59 20.25 -5.17
C GLU A 227 28.74 19.12 -5.78
N GLN A 228 28.95 18.80 -7.06
CA GLN A 228 28.13 17.85 -7.80
C GLN A 228 28.06 16.46 -7.14
N ARG A 229 29.17 15.99 -6.55
CA ARG A 229 29.21 14.71 -5.83
C ARG A 229 28.30 14.72 -4.59
N THR A 230 28.29 15.81 -3.84
CA THR A 230 27.42 15.99 -2.67
C THR A 230 25.94 15.99 -3.05
N LYS A 231 25.59 16.62 -4.19
CA LYS A 231 24.21 16.59 -4.71
C LYS A 231 23.76 15.18 -5.07
N LEU A 232 24.63 14.40 -5.72
CA LEU A 232 24.34 13.03 -6.11
C LEU A 232 24.12 12.14 -4.88
N ASP A 233 24.97 12.25 -3.85
CA ASP A 233 24.82 11.49 -2.61
C ASP A 233 23.51 11.86 -1.88
N LYS A 234 23.17 13.16 -1.82
CA LYS A 234 21.88 13.63 -1.24
C LYS A 234 20.66 13.13 -2.03
N LEU A 235 20.74 13.13 -3.36
CA LEU A 235 19.68 12.62 -4.21
C LEU A 235 19.45 11.12 -3.96
N LYS A 236 20.52 10.33 -3.88
CA LYS A 236 20.43 8.89 -3.54
C LYS A 236 19.79 8.65 -2.18
N VAL A 237 20.16 9.42 -1.16
CA VAL A 237 19.54 9.34 0.16
C VAL A 237 18.05 9.64 0.05
N SER A 238 17.67 10.72 -0.63
CA SER A 238 16.26 11.10 -0.81
C SER A 238 15.45 10.05 -1.58
N LEU A 239 16.02 9.43 -2.63
CA LEU A 239 15.38 8.36 -3.39
C LEU A 239 15.15 7.12 -2.52
N LYS A 240 16.12 6.75 -1.68
CA LYS A 240 16.02 5.63 -0.74
C LYS A 240 14.96 5.89 0.33
N GLU A 241 14.93 7.10 0.88
CA GLU A 241 13.92 7.53 1.86
C GLU A 241 12.50 7.43 1.28
N VAL A 242 12.28 7.98 0.09
CA VAL A 242 10.97 7.93 -0.59
C VAL A 242 10.57 6.47 -0.88
N THR A 243 11.49 5.67 -1.44
CA THR A 243 11.23 4.26 -1.75
C THR A 243 10.87 3.45 -0.49
N ALA A 244 11.67 3.57 0.57
CA ALA A 244 11.47 2.83 1.81
C ALA A 244 10.19 3.28 2.52
N GLY A 245 9.94 4.59 2.55
CA GLY A 245 8.74 5.16 3.15
C GLY A 245 7.47 4.70 2.43
N LEU A 246 7.41 4.80 1.11
CA LEU A 246 6.21 4.41 0.35
C LEU A 246 5.94 2.91 0.48
N SER A 247 7.00 2.09 0.43
CA SER A 247 6.89 0.64 0.64
C SER A 247 6.37 0.32 2.05
N ASN A 248 6.85 1.04 3.07
CA ASN A 248 6.39 0.87 4.45
C ASN A 248 4.91 1.24 4.60
N ILE A 249 4.45 2.34 3.98
CA ILE A 249 3.03 2.72 3.97
C ILE A 249 2.17 1.62 3.37
N VAL A 250 2.59 1.03 2.24
CA VAL A 250 1.85 -0.06 1.59
C VAL A 250 1.74 -1.28 2.52
N VAL A 251 2.83 -1.66 3.19
CA VAL A 251 2.84 -2.75 4.18
C VAL A 251 1.89 -2.45 5.35
N LEU A 252 1.99 -1.26 5.93
CA LEU A 252 1.14 -0.84 7.05
C LEU A 252 -0.36 -0.83 6.68
N ARG A 253 -0.70 -0.40 5.45
CA ARG A 253 -2.09 -0.45 4.95
C ARG A 253 -2.61 -1.88 4.86
N LYS A 254 -1.77 -2.80 4.40
CA LYS A 254 -2.12 -4.23 4.33
C LYS A 254 -2.33 -4.82 5.73
N GLU A 255 -1.41 -4.56 6.66
CA GLU A 255 -1.53 -5.00 8.05
C GLU A 255 -2.81 -4.45 8.72
N LYS A 256 -3.12 -3.16 8.50
CA LYS A 256 -4.35 -2.51 8.99
C LYS A 256 -5.60 -3.19 8.43
N ALA A 257 -5.62 -3.52 7.13
CA ALA A 257 -6.73 -4.22 6.49
C ALA A 257 -6.93 -5.63 7.07
N GLU A 258 -5.85 -6.40 7.26
CA GLU A 258 -5.88 -7.73 7.87
C GLU A 258 -6.41 -7.71 9.32
N ILE A 259 -5.97 -6.73 10.13
CA ILE A 259 -6.48 -6.54 11.50
C ILE A 259 -7.98 -6.20 11.47
N SER A 260 -8.38 -5.29 10.57
CA SER A 260 -9.79 -4.88 10.43
C SER A 260 -10.70 -6.05 10.04
N GLU A 261 -10.23 -6.92 9.13
CA GLU A 261 -10.96 -8.12 8.75
C GLU A 261 -11.10 -9.11 9.92
N LYS A 262 -10.04 -9.31 10.71
CA LYS A 262 -10.09 -10.14 11.92
C LYS A 262 -11.08 -9.59 12.95
N ILE A 263 -11.12 -8.27 13.16
CA ILE A 263 -12.10 -7.62 14.05
C ILE A 263 -13.53 -7.91 13.57
N LYS A 264 -13.83 -7.68 12.28
CA LYS A 264 -15.16 -7.95 11.70
C LYS A 264 -15.59 -9.41 11.91
N LYS A 265 -14.67 -10.37 11.70
CA LYS A 265 -14.95 -11.79 11.89
C LYS A 265 -15.23 -12.13 13.37
N ILE A 266 -14.44 -11.60 14.30
CA ILE A 266 -14.63 -11.88 15.73
C ILE A 266 -15.90 -11.21 16.27
N GLU A 267 -16.24 -10.00 15.84
CA GLU A 267 -17.49 -9.31 16.21
C GLU A 267 -18.72 -10.07 15.70
N ALA A 268 -18.68 -10.58 14.47
CA ALA A 268 -19.75 -11.41 13.93
C ALA A 268 -19.93 -12.71 14.71
N LEU A 269 -18.83 -13.37 15.13
CA LEU A 269 -18.90 -14.55 16.00
C LEU A 269 -19.50 -14.22 17.37
N LEU A 270 -19.04 -13.14 18.01
CA LEU A 270 -19.53 -12.70 19.31
C LEU A 270 -21.04 -12.43 19.25
N LYS A 271 -21.48 -11.70 18.22
CA LYS A 271 -22.90 -11.42 17.99
C LYS A 271 -23.71 -12.68 17.74
N ALA A 272 -23.20 -13.63 16.96
CA ALA A 272 -23.88 -14.90 16.73
C ALA A 272 -24.09 -15.70 18.03
N VAL A 273 -23.09 -15.71 18.91
CA VAL A 273 -23.18 -16.38 20.22
C VAL A 273 -24.20 -15.69 21.12
N GLU A 274 -24.19 -14.36 21.17
CA GLU A 274 -25.13 -13.58 21.97
C GLU A 274 -26.58 -13.69 21.46
N GLU A 275 -26.78 -13.68 20.14
CA GLU A 275 -28.10 -13.91 19.52
C GLU A 275 -28.59 -15.33 19.78
N ASN A 276 -27.70 -16.33 19.72
CA ASN A 276 -28.04 -17.71 20.04
C ASN A 276 -28.44 -17.89 21.51
N ASP A 277 -27.77 -17.21 22.44
CA ASP A 277 -28.14 -17.23 23.87
C ASP A 277 -29.51 -16.59 24.15
N ARG A 278 -29.99 -15.68 23.28
CA ARG A 278 -31.30 -15.04 23.40
C ARG A 278 -32.46 -15.87 22.82
N LYS A 279 -32.17 -16.96 22.08
CA LYS A 279 -33.22 -17.81 21.48
C LYS A 279 -33.87 -18.71 22.54
N VAL A 280 -35.20 -18.66 22.62
CA VAL A 280 -36.01 -19.54 23.49
C VAL A 280 -36.23 -20.91 22.83
N THR A 281 -36.33 -20.96 21.50
CA THR A 281 -36.47 -22.18 20.69
C THR A 281 -35.44 -22.16 19.56
N GLY A 282 -34.90 -23.33 19.18
CA GLY A 282 -33.86 -23.43 18.15
C GLY A 282 -32.49 -22.90 18.59
N ARG A 283 -32.20 -22.89 19.90
CA ARG A 283 -30.89 -22.57 20.46
C ARG A 283 -29.90 -23.67 20.06
N GLN A 284 -28.82 -23.29 19.40
CA GLN A 284 -27.74 -24.20 19.03
C GLN A 284 -26.84 -24.48 20.23
N TYR A 285 -26.38 -25.71 20.37
CA TYR A 285 -25.30 -26.04 21.30
C TYR A 285 -23.98 -25.46 20.77
N PHE A 286 -23.03 -25.26 21.67
CA PHE A 286 -21.77 -24.59 21.42
C PHE A 286 -21.01 -25.18 20.22
N LEU A 287 -20.90 -26.50 20.11
CA LEU A 287 -20.21 -27.15 18.99
C LEU A 287 -20.93 -26.93 17.64
N ASP A 288 -22.26 -26.89 17.62
CA ASP A 288 -23.04 -26.64 16.39
C ASP A 288 -22.92 -25.17 15.96
N LEU A 289 -22.80 -24.27 16.94
CA LEU A 289 -22.55 -22.85 16.69
C LEU A 289 -21.13 -22.62 16.14
N LEU A 290 -20.13 -23.35 16.64
CA LEU A 290 -18.78 -23.28 16.09
C LEU A 290 -18.71 -23.81 14.65
N ASP A 291 -19.44 -24.87 14.34
CA ASP A 291 -19.47 -25.43 12.97
C ASP A 291 -20.10 -24.46 11.98
N SER A 292 -21.23 -23.86 12.35
CA SER A 292 -21.91 -22.83 11.54
C SER A 292 -21.13 -21.52 11.38
N HIS A 293 -20.17 -21.24 12.27
CA HIS A 293 -19.33 -20.03 12.23
C HIS A 293 -17.82 -20.34 12.16
N LYS A 294 -17.45 -21.47 11.52
CA LYS A 294 -16.08 -22.00 11.51
C LYS A 294 -15.02 -20.99 11.12
N GLU A 295 -15.21 -20.24 10.04
CA GLU A 295 -14.22 -19.25 9.59
C GLU A 295 -14.00 -18.11 10.60
N HIS A 296 -15.07 -17.70 11.28
CA HIS A 296 -15.02 -16.64 12.28
C HIS A 296 -14.33 -17.12 13.55
N PHE A 297 -14.59 -18.38 13.94
CA PHE A 297 -13.88 -19.02 15.03
C PHE A 297 -12.40 -19.24 14.72
N ASN A 298 -12.06 -19.62 13.48
CA ASN A 298 -10.68 -19.76 13.05
C ASN A 298 -9.94 -18.41 13.14
N ALA A 299 -10.59 -17.30 12.79
CA ALA A 299 -10.04 -15.96 12.96
C ALA A 299 -9.73 -15.66 14.45
N LEU A 300 -10.66 -15.96 15.36
CA LEU A 300 -10.44 -15.84 16.82
C LEU A 300 -9.27 -16.73 17.29
N MET A 301 -9.17 -17.96 16.78
CA MET A 301 -8.12 -18.89 17.17
C MET A 301 -6.78 -18.65 16.47
N SER A 302 -6.72 -17.75 15.49
CA SER A 302 -5.47 -17.36 14.81
C SER A 302 -4.72 -16.24 15.53
N THR A 303 -5.33 -15.57 16.52
CA THR A 303 -4.67 -14.50 17.28
C THR A 303 -3.69 -15.05 18.33
N ASP A 304 -2.79 -14.19 18.82
CA ASP A 304 -1.75 -14.60 19.76
C ASP A 304 -2.33 -15.20 21.05
N GLY A 305 -1.68 -16.27 21.50
CA GLY A 305 -2.22 -17.19 22.50
C GLY A 305 -2.17 -16.65 23.94
N GLY A 306 -3.26 -16.86 24.67
CA GLY A 306 -3.38 -16.56 26.09
C GLY A 306 -4.04 -17.70 26.87
N GLU A 307 -4.12 -17.57 28.19
CA GLU A 307 -4.66 -18.63 29.08
C GLU A 307 -6.14 -18.95 28.77
N LEU A 308 -6.96 -17.94 28.45
CA LEU A 308 -8.35 -18.13 28.04
C LEU A 308 -8.50 -18.95 26.75
N LYS A 309 -7.57 -18.79 25.79
CA LYS A 309 -7.56 -19.58 24.55
C LYS A 309 -7.27 -21.05 24.83
N LYS A 310 -6.37 -21.35 25.78
CA LYS A 310 -6.08 -22.72 26.23
C LYS A 310 -7.28 -23.34 26.94
N GLN A 311 -7.92 -22.59 27.82
CA GLN A 311 -9.12 -23.04 28.53
C GLN A 311 -10.26 -23.33 27.55
N LEU A 312 -10.46 -22.47 26.55
CA LEU A 312 -11.46 -22.68 25.51
C LEU A 312 -11.16 -23.92 24.66
N ALA A 313 -9.90 -24.12 24.26
CA ALA A 313 -9.49 -25.31 23.52
C ALA A 313 -9.69 -26.60 24.33
N GLY A 314 -9.32 -26.59 25.61
CA GLY A 314 -9.57 -27.71 26.53
C GLY A 314 -11.06 -28.02 26.69
N LYS A 315 -11.91 -26.99 26.84
CA LYS A 315 -13.38 -27.13 26.91
C LYS A 315 -13.98 -27.67 25.61
N ILE A 316 -13.49 -27.24 24.45
CA ILE A 316 -13.90 -27.80 23.15
C ILE A 316 -13.60 -29.31 23.10
N GLU A 317 -12.44 -29.74 23.60
CA GLU A 317 -12.06 -31.15 23.63
C GLU A 317 -12.91 -31.95 24.62
N GLN A 318 -13.20 -31.41 25.81
CA GLN A 318 -14.13 -32.01 26.79
C GLN A 318 -15.51 -32.26 26.18
N LEU A 319 -16.03 -31.29 25.43
CA LEU A 319 -17.35 -31.39 24.81
C LEU A 319 -17.38 -32.36 23.62
N LYS A 320 -16.23 -32.62 22.98
CA LYS A 320 -16.11 -33.59 21.88
C LYS A 320 -15.92 -35.02 22.40
N ASN A 321 -15.13 -35.19 23.46
CA ASN A 321 -14.79 -36.49 24.02
C ASN A 321 -14.91 -36.48 25.57
N PRO A 322 -16.08 -36.82 26.12
CA PRO A 322 -16.33 -36.78 27.58
C PRO A 322 -15.40 -37.68 28.41
N ASP A 323 -14.98 -38.83 27.84
CA ASP A 323 -14.10 -39.81 28.51
C ASP A 323 -12.60 -39.49 28.39
N PHE A 324 -12.22 -38.50 27.57
CA PHE A 324 -10.82 -38.22 27.21
C PHE A 324 -10.00 -37.57 28.33
N TYR A 325 -10.67 -36.94 29.30
CA TYR A 325 -10.00 -36.20 30.38
C TYR A 325 -9.34 -37.08 31.45
N GLN A 326 -9.48 -38.40 31.40
CA GLN A 326 -8.73 -39.29 32.27
C GLN A 326 -7.35 -39.70 31.73
N THR A 327 -6.96 -39.38 30.49
CA THR A 327 -5.80 -40.07 29.87
C THR A 327 -4.77 -39.20 29.13
N VAL A 328 -4.90 -37.89 28.98
CA VAL A 328 -3.92 -37.13 28.16
C VAL A 328 -3.26 -35.96 28.89
N SER A 329 -1.92 -36.01 28.94
CA SER A 329 -1.04 -34.98 29.47
C SER A 329 -1.00 -33.73 28.56
N SER A 330 -0.84 -32.58 29.20
CA SER A 330 -1.03 -31.21 28.67
C SER A 330 -0.07 -30.76 27.55
N THR A 331 0.77 -31.65 27.01
CA THR A 331 1.89 -31.27 26.13
C THR A 331 1.61 -31.47 24.63
N LEU A 332 0.56 -32.21 24.23
CA LEU A 332 0.33 -32.58 22.81
C LEU A 332 -0.59 -31.65 22.00
N LEU A 333 -1.22 -30.64 22.61
CA LEU A 333 -2.31 -29.86 21.96
C LEU A 333 -1.87 -28.56 21.24
N TRP A 334 -0.60 -28.18 21.28
CA TRP A 334 -0.17 -26.82 20.88
C TRP A 334 0.04 -26.57 19.38
N GLY A 335 0.04 -27.60 18.54
CA GLY A 335 0.14 -27.47 17.08
C GLY A 335 -1.19 -27.73 16.39
N ALA A 336 -1.88 -26.66 15.95
CA ALA A 336 -3.01 -26.68 14.99
C ALA A 336 -4.20 -27.65 15.24
N SER A 337 -4.30 -28.31 16.40
CA SER A 337 -5.29 -29.36 16.70
C SER A 337 -6.75 -28.89 16.68
N TRP A 338 -7.02 -27.59 16.83
CA TRP A 338 -8.36 -27.02 16.71
C TRP A 338 -8.86 -26.99 15.25
N ALA A 339 -7.96 -26.84 14.27
CA ALA A 339 -8.32 -26.78 12.84
C ALA A 339 -8.73 -28.16 12.29
N THR A 340 -8.05 -29.21 12.76
CA THR A 340 -8.38 -30.61 12.44
C THR A 340 -9.56 -31.14 13.25
N SER A 341 -9.72 -30.73 14.52
CA SER A 341 -10.81 -31.21 15.38
C SER A 341 -12.20 -30.69 14.97
N LEU A 342 -12.32 -29.55 14.29
CA LEU A 342 -13.61 -29.10 13.72
C LEU A 342 -13.97 -29.88 12.44
N GLY A 343 -12.98 -30.40 11.69
CA GLY A 343 -13.22 -31.30 10.56
C GLY A 343 -13.71 -32.70 10.97
N ALA A 344 -13.39 -33.14 12.19
CA ALA A 344 -13.87 -34.41 12.73
C ALA A 344 -15.38 -34.42 13.09
N VAL A 345 -16.09 -33.30 12.96
CA VAL A 345 -17.55 -33.21 13.18
C VAL A 345 -18.35 -33.98 12.11
N ILE A 346 -17.71 -34.40 11.01
CA ILE A 346 -18.29 -35.36 10.06
C ILE A 346 -18.63 -36.70 10.75
N TYR A 347 -18.00 -37.02 11.89
CA TYR A 347 -18.38 -38.19 12.68
C TYR A 347 -19.88 -38.15 13.07
N ARG A 348 -20.45 -36.97 13.40
CA ARG A 348 -21.88 -36.82 13.75
C ARG A 348 -22.85 -37.13 12.61
N GLN A 349 -22.43 -37.09 11.35
CA GLN A 349 -23.26 -37.51 10.22
C GLN A 349 -23.26 -39.03 9.99
N VAL A 350 -22.38 -39.76 10.68
CA VAL A 350 -22.24 -41.22 10.54
C VAL A 350 -22.43 -41.98 11.86
N THR A 351 -22.48 -41.29 13.01
CA THR A 351 -22.77 -41.92 14.32
C THR A 351 -24.27 -42.15 14.54
N PRO A 352 -24.70 -43.32 15.04
CA PRO A 352 -26.10 -43.61 15.36
C PRO A 352 -26.74 -42.59 16.32
N GLN A 353 -28.04 -42.33 16.13
CA GLN A 353 -28.89 -41.39 16.90
C GLN A 353 -28.69 -41.46 18.43
N ALA A 354 -28.42 -42.67 18.96
CA ALA A 354 -28.18 -42.90 20.38
C ALA A 354 -27.01 -42.07 20.95
N VAL A 355 -25.95 -41.80 20.18
CA VAL A 355 -24.79 -41.00 20.64
C VAL A 355 -25.06 -39.50 20.52
N GLN A 356 -25.88 -39.07 19.55
CA GLN A 356 -26.35 -37.67 19.45
C GLN A 356 -27.25 -37.31 20.64
N ASP A 357 -28.15 -38.24 21.02
CA ASP A 357 -28.98 -38.10 22.22
C ASP A 357 -28.14 -38.14 23.51
N THR A 358 -27.02 -38.87 23.52
CA THR A 358 -26.08 -38.92 24.64
C THR A 358 -25.38 -37.57 24.87
N VAL A 359 -25.00 -36.82 23.83
CA VAL A 359 -24.44 -35.45 23.98
C VAL A 359 -25.49 -34.46 24.50
N ALA A 360 -26.74 -34.59 24.05
CA ALA A 360 -27.85 -33.78 24.54
C ALA A 360 -28.26 -34.13 26.00
N THR A 361 -27.97 -35.34 26.47
CA THR A 361 -28.26 -35.79 27.85
C THR A 361 -27.09 -35.63 28.83
N TYR A 362 -25.83 -35.64 28.35
CA TYR A 362 -24.63 -35.59 29.20
C TYR A 362 -23.89 -34.24 29.21
N VAL A 363 -24.20 -33.29 28.33
CA VAL A 363 -23.71 -31.91 28.48
C VAL A 363 -24.72 -31.17 29.34
N PRO A 364 -24.50 -31.04 30.67
CA PRO A 364 -25.35 -30.20 31.47
C PRO A 364 -25.34 -28.80 30.86
N SER A 365 -26.49 -28.13 30.87
CA SER A 365 -26.66 -26.75 30.37
C SER A 365 -25.60 -25.77 30.90
N THR A 366 -24.97 -26.11 32.03
CA THR A 366 -23.84 -25.43 32.65
C THR A 366 -22.55 -25.50 31.83
N GLN A 367 -22.14 -26.65 31.28
CA GLN A 367 -20.90 -26.80 30.50
C GLN A 367 -20.98 -26.12 29.12
N ASP A 368 -22.14 -26.22 28.45
CA ASP A 368 -22.41 -25.51 27.20
C ASP A 368 -22.37 -23.98 27.40
N SER A 369 -23.03 -23.50 28.46
CA SER A 369 -23.07 -22.08 28.80
C SER A 369 -21.70 -21.57 29.24
N GLU A 370 -20.91 -22.38 29.94
CA GLU A 370 -19.53 -22.07 30.34
C GLU A 370 -18.60 -21.95 29.13
N ALA A 371 -18.69 -22.86 28.15
CA ALA A 371 -17.90 -22.79 26.92
C ALA A 371 -18.27 -21.55 26.08
N LYS A 372 -19.56 -21.20 25.98
CA LYS A 372 -20.03 -19.95 25.37
C LYS A 372 -19.54 -18.73 26.13
N ALA A 373 -19.54 -18.76 27.46
CA ALA A 373 -19.02 -17.65 28.28
C ALA A 373 -17.52 -17.45 28.06
N LEU A 374 -16.73 -18.52 28.07
CA LEU A 374 -15.28 -18.47 27.79
C LEU A 374 -14.99 -17.95 26.37
N LEU A 375 -15.77 -18.37 25.38
CA LEU A 375 -15.64 -17.84 24.02
C LEU A 375 -15.94 -16.35 23.96
N LYS A 376 -17.03 -15.89 24.60
CA LYS A 376 -17.38 -14.45 24.65
C LYS A 376 -16.29 -13.64 25.34
N GLU A 377 -15.73 -14.16 26.44
CA GLU A 377 -14.65 -13.49 27.17
C GLU A 377 -13.38 -13.39 26.32
N LEU A 378 -12.96 -14.50 25.71
CA LEU A 378 -11.82 -14.52 24.79
C LEU A 378 -12.04 -13.56 23.62
N ALA A 379 -13.21 -13.57 22.99
CA ALA A 379 -13.54 -12.68 21.89
C ALA A 379 -13.47 -11.21 22.29
N ARG A 380 -14.01 -10.83 23.44
CA ARG A 380 -13.94 -9.43 23.94
C ARG A 380 -12.51 -9.01 24.25
N GLN A 381 -11.72 -9.87 24.90
CA GLN A 381 -10.32 -9.58 25.17
C GLN A 381 -9.52 -9.39 23.88
N GLN A 382 -9.71 -10.28 22.90
CA GLN A 382 -9.01 -10.21 21.62
C GLN A 382 -9.46 -9.01 20.79
N LEU A 383 -10.74 -8.64 20.82
CA LEU A 383 -11.22 -7.42 20.18
C LEU A 383 -10.60 -6.16 20.78
N MET A 384 -10.44 -6.11 22.10
CA MET A 384 -9.78 -4.98 22.76
C MET A 384 -8.32 -4.84 22.31
N GLU A 385 -7.57 -5.95 22.26
CA GLU A 385 -6.18 -5.94 21.82
C GLU A 385 -6.05 -5.61 20.33
N LEU A 386 -6.88 -6.21 19.46
CA LEU A 386 -6.87 -5.91 18.02
C LEU A 386 -7.26 -4.45 17.73
N LYS A 387 -8.24 -3.87 18.46
CA LYS A 387 -8.60 -2.45 18.32
C LYS A 387 -7.46 -1.53 18.75
N LYS A 388 -6.72 -1.91 19.81
CA LYS A 388 -5.51 -1.20 20.22
C LYS A 388 -4.42 -1.27 19.14
N GLN A 389 -4.16 -2.45 18.60
CA GLN A 389 -3.19 -2.63 17.49
C GLN A 389 -3.61 -1.85 16.25
N LEU A 390 -4.91 -1.82 15.92
CA LEU A 390 -5.46 -1.03 14.83
C LEU A 390 -5.18 0.47 15.03
N GLY A 391 -5.36 0.97 16.26
CA GLY A 391 -5.01 2.34 16.65
C GLY A 391 -3.53 2.64 16.43
N ILE A 392 -2.64 1.80 16.96
CA ILE A 392 -1.18 1.93 16.79
C ILE A 392 -0.81 1.96 15.29
N LYS A 393 -1.37 1.06 14.48
CA LYS A 393 -1.12 1.01 13.04
C LYS A 393 -1.66 2.23 12.30
N SER A 394 -2.77 2.80 12.76
CA SER A 394 -3.31 4.04 12.20
C SER A 394 -2.39 5.23 12.52
N ASP A 395 -1.84 5.29 13.72
CA ASP A 395 -0.88 6.33 14.12
C ASP A 395 0.44 6.19 13.35
N GLU A 396 0.96 4.97 13.19
CA GLU A 396 2.14 4.67 12.37
C GLU A 396 1.93 5.11 10.92
N LEU A 397 0.73 4.92 10.35
CA LEU A 397 0.39 5.40 9.00
C LEU A 397 0.41 6.93 8.92
N VAL A 398 -0.21 7.63 9.87
CA VAL A 398 -0.22 9.10 9.91
C VAL A 398 1.22 9.65 10.01
N GLN A 399 2.06 9.03 10.85
CA GLN A 399 3.47 9.39 10.93
C GLN A 399 4.20 9.13 9.61
N GLY A 400 3.95 7.97 8.98
CA GLY A 400 4.53 7.62 7.68
C GLY A 400 4.16 8.61 6.58
N TYR A 401 2.90 9.06 6.52
CA TYR A 401 2.46 10.07 5.56
C TYR A 401 3.23 11.37 5.74
N ARG A 402 3.29 11.90 6.97
CA ARG A 402 4.01 13.15 7.30
C ARG A 402 5.50 13.07 7.02
N GLN A 403 6.13 11.94 7.34
CA GLN A 403 7.57 11.78 7.14
C GLN A 403 7.96 11.86 5.66
N ILE A 404 7.12 11.33 4.77
CA ILE A 404 7.39 11.37 3.33
C ILE A 404 7.00 12.71 2.71
N SER A 405 5.85 13.26 3.13
CA SER A 405 5.35 14.53 2.61
C SER A 405 6.18 15.74 3.06
N GLY A 406 6.92 15.60 4.18
CA GLY A 406 7.68 16.70 4.76
C GLY A 406 6.74 17.84 5.13
N ASP A 407 7.04 19.04 4.62
CA ASP A 407 6.25 20.25 4.88
C ASP A 407 5.11 20.48 3.86
N SER A 408 4.82 19.52 2.97
CA SER A 408 3.74 19.65 1.98
C SER A 408 2.45 18.93 2.43
N PRO A 409 1.43 19.66 2.92
CA PRO A 409 0.14 19.07 3.29
C PRO A 409 -0.64 18.55 2.07
N GLU A 410 -0.41 19.13 0.88
CA GLU A 410 -1.02 18.65 -0.36
C GLU A 410 -0.52 17.27 -0.74
N LEU A 411 0.81 17.05 -0.66
CA LEU A 411 1.41 15.74 -0.91
C LEU A 411 0.95 14.71 0.13
N GLU A 412 0.82 15.10 1.40
CA GLU A 412 0.28 14.22 2.45
C GLU A 412 -1.12 13.72 2.06
N LYS A 413 -2.01 14.65 1.67
CA LYS A 413 -3.38 14.33 1.23
C LYS A 413 -3.41 13.43 -0.01
N LEU A 414 -2.54 13.69 -0.98
CA LEU A 414 -2.44 12.86 -2.18
C LEU A 414 -1.98 11.44 -1.86
N ILE A 415 -0.97 11.27 -1.01
CA ILE A 415 -0.49 9.94 -0.58
C ILE A 415 -1.59 9.22 0.21
N MET A 416 -2.29 9.91 1.11
CA MET A 416 -3.40 9.35 1.89
C MET A 416 -4.52 8.80 1.01
N ASN A 417 -4.85 9.49 -0.07
CA ASN A 417 -5.95 9.13 -0.96
C ASN A 417 -5.56 8.18 -2.11
N ALA A 418 -4.26 8.06 -2.41
CA ALA A 418 -3.77 7.15 -3.44
C ALA A 418 -3.99 5.67 -3.05
N THR A 419 -4.18 4.82 -4.05
CA THR A 419 -4.24 3.36 -3.84
C THR A 419 -2.85 2.80 -3.50
N SER A 420 -2.81 1.67 -2.77
CA SER A 420 -1.54 0.99 -2.47
C SER A 420 -0.77 0.62 -3.74
N ASP A 421 -1.46 0.16 -4.79
CA ASP A 421 -0.85 -0.18 -6.08
C ASP A 421 -0.17 1.04 -6.73
N HIS A 422 -0.80 2.21 -6.66
CA HIS A 422 -0.22 3.43 -7.22
C HIS A 422 1.04 3.85 -6.45
N LEU A 423 1.02 3.77 -5.11
CA LEU A 423 2.20 4.06 -4.29
C LEU A 423 3.34 3.06 -4.55
N GLU A 424 3.02 1.78 -4.77
CA GLU A 424 4.00 0.74 -5.10
C GLU A 424 4.64 0.95 -6.48
N GLN A 425 3.88 1.41 -7.46
CA GLN A 425 4.41 1.81 -8.77
C GLN A 425 5.41 2.97 -8.64
N ILE A 426 5.07 4.00 -7.86
CA ILE A 426 5.97 5.15 -7.63
C ILE A 426 7.23 4.71 -6.88
N ALA A 427 7.09 3.86 -5.85
CA ALA A 427 8.22 3.30 -5.13
C ALA A 427 9.15 2.50 -6.05
N THR A 428 8.58 1.71 -6.97
CA THR A 428 9.33 0.92 -7.95
C THR A 428 10.10 1.81 -8.92
N ALA A 429 9.45 2.83 -9.50
CA ALA A 429 10.11 3.78 -10.39
C ALA A 429 11.24 4.55 -9.68
N THR A 430 11.03 4.94 -8.42
CA THR A 430 12.04 5.61 -7.59
C THR A 430 13.23 4.68 -7.30
N LYS A 431 12.96 3.41 -7.03
CA LYS A 431 13.98 2.37 -6.81
C LYS A 431 14.82 2.12 -8.06
N GLU A 432 14.19 2.05 -9.23
CA GLU A 432 14.88 1.90 -10.52
C GLU A 432 15.79 3.09 -10.78
N THR A 433 15.30 4.31 -10.53
CA THR A 433 16.12 5.54 -10.63
C THR A 433 17.35 5.45 -9.72
N ASN A 434 17.18 5.05 -8.44
CA ASN A 434 18.33 4.88 -7.54
C ASN A 434 19.32 3.82 -8.03
N LYS A 435 18.83 2.71 -8.60
CA LYS A 435 19.70 1.66 -9.16
C LYS A 435 20.57 2.22 -10.30
N VAL A 436 20.01 3.05 -11.17
CA VAL A 436 20.78 3.66 -12.25
C VAL A 436 21.86 4.60 -11.68
N LEU A 437 21.57 5.34 -10.61
CA LEU A 437 22.60 6.17 -9.96
C LEU A 437 23.69 5.33 -9.27
N ASP A 438 23.37 4.12 -8.77
CA ASP A 438 24.36 3.18 -8.24
C ASP A 438 25.24 2.58 -9.34
N GLU A 439 24.68 2.28 -10.51
CA GLU A 439 25.44 1.90 -11.71
C GLU A 439 26.36 3.04 -12.18
N TYR A 440 25.88 4.28 -12.12
CA TYR A 440 26.68 5.46 -12.43
C TYR A 440 27.88 5.62 -11.48
N ASP A 441 27.72 5.38 -10.17
CA ASP A 441 28.85 5.43 -9.23
C ASP A 441 29.96 4.44 -9.61
N GLN A 442 29.58 3.24 -10.07
CA GLN A 442 30.56 2.25 -10.54
C GLN A 442 31.28 2.75 -11.80
N ILE A 443 30.57 3.42 -12.70
CA ILE A 443 31.16 4.04 -13.88
C ILE A 443 32.13 5.17 -13.47
N GLU A 444 31.74 6.03 -12.54
CA GLU A 444 32.59 7.12 -12.05
C GLU A 444 33.89 6.59 -11.41
N ILE A 445 33.80 5.54 -10.60
CA ILE A 445 34.98 4.89 -9.98
C ILE A 445 35.92 4.32 -11.05
N LYS A 446 35.38 3.58 -12.03
CA LYS A 446 36.17 3.03 -13.15
C LYS A 446 36.81 4.13 -13.99
N LEU A 447 36.07 5.21 -14.23
CA LEU A 447 36.58 6.37 -14.96
C LEU A 447 37.76 7.02 -14.25
N LYS A 448 37.65 7.26 -12.93
CA LYS A 448 38.73 7.84 -12.13
C LYS A 448 40.00 6.99 -12.21
N ASP A 449 39.87 5.68 -12.03
CA ASP A 449 40.98 4.72 -12.14
C ASP A 449 41.60 4.72 -13.55
N ASN A 450 40.78 4.68 -14.61
CA ASN A 450 41.27 4.72 -15.99
C ASN A 450 41.97 6.05 -16.35
N VAL A 451 41.46 7.19 -15.86
CA VAL A 451 42.08 8.50 -16.06
C VAL A 451 43.42 8.59 -15.32
N GLU A 452 43.52 8.07 -14.09
CA GLU A 452 44.78 8.01 -13.34
C GLU A 452 45.81 7.13 -14.04
N LYS A 453 45.41 5.93 -14.47
CA LYS A 453 46.26 5.02 -15.25
C LYS A 453 46.75 5.64 -16.55
N LEU A 454 45.86 6.30 -17.29
CA LEU A 454 46.21 6.98 -18.54
C LEU A 454 47.20 8.13 -18.31
N LYS A 455 47.02 8.93 -17.24
CA LYS A 455 47.99 9.97 -16.86
C LYS A 455 49.34 9.39 -16.46
N GLY A 456 49.34 8.33 -15.64
CA GLY A 456 50.56 7.60 -15.27
C GLY A 456 51.31 7.10 -16.50
N ASN A 457 50.60 6.47 -17.43
CA ASN A 457 51.17 5.98 -18.69
C ASN A 457 51.73 7.11 -19.56
N GLN A 458 51.03 8.24 -19.68
CA GLN A 458 51.52 9.40 -20.43
C GLN A 458 52.80 9.98 -19.84
N ILE A 459 52.92 10.05 -18.50
CA ILE A 459 54.14 10.50 -17.82
C ILE A 459 55.29 9.55 -18.12
N VAL A 460 55.08 8.24 -17.93
CA VAL A 460 56.12 7.22 -18.18
C VAL A 460 56.52 7.23 -19.66
N ARG A 461 55.57 7.39 -20.57
CA ARG A 461 55.82 7.46 -22.00
C ARG A 461 56.65 8.68 -22.39
N ARG A 462 56.42 9.85 -21.80
CA ARG A 462 57.28 11.04 -21.98
C ARG A 462 58.68 10.78 -21.49
N GLN A 463 58.82 10.23 -20.27
CA GLN A 463 60.13 9.92 -19.70
C GLN A 463 60.92 8.87 -20.52
N LEU A 464 60.23 7.86 -21.06
CA LEU A 464 60.83 6.90 -22.00
C LEU A 464 61.24 7.58 -23.30
N SER A 465 60.45 8.53 -23.81
CA SER A 465 60.78 9.29 -25.02
C SER A 465 62.04 10.13 -24.80
N ASP A 466 62.13 10.86 -23.69
CA ASP A 466 63.30 11.65 -23.32
C ASP A 466 64.55 10.76 -23.13
N PHE A 467 64.37 9.58 -22.53
CA PHE A 467 65.44 8.60 -22.38
C PHE A 467 65.92 8.06 -23.73
N ILE A 468 65.00 7.68 -24.62
CA ILE A 468 65.33 7.20 -25.97
C ILE A 468 66.06 8.30 -26.74
N GLU A 469 65.52 9.52 -26.77
CA GLU A 469 66.12 10.65 -27.50
C GLU A 469 67.54 10.95 -27.03
N LYS A 470 67.76 10.93 -25.71
CA LYS A 470 69.07 11.24 -25.11
C LYS A 470 70.12 10.15 -25.32
N ASN A 471 69.72 8.88 -25.44
CA ASN A 471 70.65 7.74 -25.45
C ASN A 471 70.75 7.03 -26.82
N ASP A 472 69.81 7.26 -27.75
CA ASP A 472 69.78 6.68 -29.11
C ASP A 472 70.76 7.37 -30.07
N THR A 473 72.03 7.36 -29.67
CA THR A 473 73.15 7.92 -30.41
C THR A 473 73.53 7.04 -31.61
N TRP A 474 74.31 7.59 -32.55
CA TRP A 474 74.77 6.85 -33.73
C TRP A 474 75.48 5.51 -33.39
N VAL A 475 76.24 5.47 -32.28
CA VAL A 475 76.94 4.26 -31.82
C VAL A 475 75.95 3.15 -31.41
N VAL A 476 74.84 3.53 -30.76
CA VAL A 476 73.78 2.60 -30.39
C VAL A 476 73.06 2.09 -31.64
N LYS A 477 72.77 2.96 -32.61
CA LYS A 477 72.17 2.57 -33.90
C LYS A 477 73.06 1.61 -34.69
N LEU A 478 74.37 1.84 -34.70
CA LEU A 478 75.34 0.94 -35.31
C LEU A 478 75.40 -0.40 -34.58
N SER A 479 75.41 -0.40 -33.24
CA SER A 479 75.37 -1.63 -32.43
C SER A 479 74.10 -2.45 -32.69
N ASN A 480 72.93 -1.82 -32.80
CA ASN A 480 71.68 -2.48 -33.18
C ASN A 480 71.74 -3.04 -34.61
N TRP A 481 72.26 -2.29 -35.57
CA TRP A 481 72.39 -2.75 -36.95
C TRP A 481 73.33 -3.96 -37.08
N LEU A 482 74.48 -3.94 -36.38
CA LEU A 482 75.41 -5.07 -36.35
C LEU A 482 74.80 -6.30 -35.66
N ALA A 483 74.01 -6.09 -34.62
CA ALA A 483 73.30 -7.17 -33.94
C ALA A 483 72.23 -7.83 -34.83
N GLU A 484 71.51 -7.05 -35.63
CA GLU A 484 70.46 -7.55 -36.54
C GLU A 484 71.03 -8.22 -37.79
N ASN A 485 72.15 -7.74 -38.33
CA ASN A 485 72.67 -8.18 -39.64
C ASN A 485 73.87 -9.13 -39.56
N ILE A 486 74.58 -9.19 -38.43
CA ILE A 486 75.80 -10.01 -38.29
C ILE A 486 75.63 -11.06 -37.19
N HIS A 487 75.52 -10.65 -35.92
CA HIS A 487 75.32 -11.57 -34.80
C HIS A 487 74.91 -10.80 -33.53
N GLU A 488 74.05 -11.38 -32.69
CA GLU A 488 73.50 -10.72 -31.48
C GLU A 488 74.57 -10.27 -30.46
N ILE A 489 75.78 -10.84 -30.53
CA ILE A 489 76.91 -10.51 -29.65
C ILE A 489 77.35 -9.03 -29.78
N PHE A 490 77.05 -8.39 -30.91
CA PHE A 490 77.36 -6.97 -31.15
C PHE A 490 76.37 -6.00 -30.49
N LYS A 491 75.33 -6.53 -29.82
CA LYS A 491 74.31 -5.71 -29.16
C LYS A 491 74.80 -5.24 -27.79
N SER A 492 75.09 -3.95 -27.68
CA SER A 492 75.49 -3.33 -26.42
C SER A 492 74.32 -3.25 -25.43
N ASP A 493 74.63 -3.21 -24.14
CA ASP A 493 73.61 -3.09 -23.08
C ASP A 493 72.74 -1.83 -23.24
N THR A 494 73.33 -0.72 -23.72
CA THR A 494 72.59 0.52 -24.00
C THR A 494 71.60 0.34 -25.15
N ALA A 495 72.00 -0.39 -26.19
CA ALA A 495 71.13 -0.73 -27.31
C ALA A 495 69.98 -1.68 -26.91
N ARG A 496 70.27 -2.69 -26.06
CA ARG A 496 69.24 -3.55 -25.43
C ARG A 496 68.26 -2.74 -24.58
N MET A 497 68.74 -1.78 -23.79
CA MET A 497 67.89 -0.92 -22.96
C MET A 497 66.98 -0.02 -23.81
N ILE A 498 67.47 0.53 -24.92
CA ILE A 498 66.66 1.35 -25.84
C ILE A 498 65.59 0.52 -26.54
N ASP A 499 65.89 -0.70 -26.96
CA ASP A 499 64.89 -1.59 -27.56
C ASP A 499 63.80 -1.99 -26.55
N LYS A 500 64.19 -2.29 -25.30
CA LYS A 500 63.22 -2.53 -24.21
C LYS A 500 62.38 -1.28 -23.92
N ALA A 501 62.98 -0.09 -23.92
CA ALA A 501 62.27 1.18 -23.75
C ALA A 501 61.27 1.44 -24.89
N ARG A 502 61.62 1.19 -26.16
CA ARG A 502 60.71 1.30 -27.31
C ARG A 502 59.55 0.31 -27.23
N LYS A 503 59.82 -0.96 -26.87
CA LYS A 503 58.78 -1.98 -26.64
C LYS A 503 57.81 -1.58 -25.52
N ALA A 504 58.34 -1.06 -24.40
CA ALA A 504 57.52 -0.54 -23.30
C ALA A 504 56.70 0.68 -23.73
N GLN A 505 57.27 1.60 -24.50
CA GLN A 505 56.57 2.77 -25.05
C GLN A 505 55.41 2.37 -25.97
N GLN A 506 55.60 1.33 -26.80
CA GLN A 506 54.55 0.79 -27.66
C GLN A 506 53.40 0.18 -26.84
N LYS A 507 53.71 -0.67 -25.85
CA LYS A 507 52.70 -1.25 -24.94
C LYS A 507 51.93 -0.19 -24.16
N LEU A 508 52.62 0.86 -23.69
CA LEU A 508 51.95 2.00 -23.03
C LEU A 508 50.99 2.71 -23.99
N GLY A 509 51.34 2.86 -25.27
CA GLY A 509 50.44 3.40 -26.28
C GLY A 509 49.21 2.51 -26.56
N GLU A 510 49.36 1.18 -26.46
CA GLU A 510 48.24 0.24 -26.54
C GLU A 510 47.31 0.36 -25.32
N PHE A 511 47.87 0.42 -24.11
CA PHE A 511 47.09 0.66 -22.89
C PHE A 511 46.37 2.02 -22.89
N GLU A 512 47.02 3.09 -23.35
CA GLU A 512 46.39 4.41 -23.50
C GLU A 512 45.16 4.34 -24.44
N ARG A 513 45.26 3.63 -25.57
CA ARG A 513 44.12 3.43 -26.48
C ARG A 513 43.01 2.59 -25.85
N GLN A 514 43.36 1.55 -25.11
CA GLN A 514 42.38 0.71 -24.40
C GLN A 514 41.61 1.55 -23.36
N TYR A 515 42.30 2.27 -22.48
CA TYR A 515 41.65 3.13 -21.49
C TYR A 515 40.81 4.23 -22.15
N GLN A 516 41.29 4.86 -23.22
CA GLN A 516 40.49 5.86 -23.94
C GLN A 516 39.21 5.25 -24.53
N THR A 517 39.28 4.04 -25.07
CA THR A 517 38.12 3.33 -25.63
C THR A 517 37.12 2.94 -24.54
N GLU A 518 37.62 2.46 -23.39
CA GLU A 518 36.77 2.15 -22.22
C GLU A 518 36.06 3.40 -21.71
N ILE A 519 36.76 4.54 -21.60
CA ILE A 519 36.18 5.82 -21.18
C ILE A 519 35.04 6.26 -22.11
N GLU A 520 35.22 6.22 -23.43
CA GLU A 520 34.16 6.58 -24.38
C GLU A 520 33.00 5.58 -24.35
N THR A 521 33.28 4.29 -24.13
CA THR A 521 32.26 3.25 -24.01
C THR A 521 31.38 3.47 -22.76
N GLU A 522 31.99 3.77 -21.62
CA GLU A 522 31.24 4.06 -20.39
C GLU A 522 30.43 5.36 -20.50
N LYS A 523 30.95 6.38 -21.20
CA LYS A 523 30.19 7.59 -21.53
C LYS A 523 28.95 7.30 -22.36
N ALA A 524 29.09 6.45 -23.39
CA ALA A 524 27.98 6.06 -24.25
C ALA A 524 26.89 5.26 -23.50
N LYS A 525 27.26 4.50 -22.47
CA LYS A 525 26.27 3.79 -21.62
C LYS A 525 25.38 4.74 -20.83
N ILE A 526 25.92 5.88 -20.37
CA ILE A 526 25.13 6.91 -19.67
C ILE A 526 24.17 7.60 -20.65
N GLU A 527 24.64 7.94 -21.86
CA GLU A 527 23.84 8.63 -22.87
C GLU A 527 22.66 7.77 -23.38
N ASN A 528 22.89 6.47 -23.56
CA ASN A 528 21.92 5.53 -24.11
C ASN A 528 21.04 4.83 -23.05
N ASN A 529 21.09 5.24 -21.78
CA ASN A 529 20.24 4.64 -20.75
C ASN A 529 18.81 5.20 -20.83
N ASP A 530 17.84 4.39 -21.22
CA ASP A 530 16.43 4.79 -21.40
C ASP A 530 15.70 5.10 -20.08
N SER A 531 16.24 4.67 -18.94
CA SER A 531 15.66 4.89 -17.61
C SER A 531 16.05 6.22 -16.98
N LEU A 532 16.91 7.01 -17.62
CA LEU A 532 17.33 8.34 -17.13
C LEU A 532 16.51 9.46 -17.77
N SER A 533 16.04 10.42 -16.96
CA SER A 533 15.45 11.66 -17.49
C SER A 533 16.49 12.48 -18.26
N SER A 534 16.01 13.36 -19.13
CA SER A 534 16.85 14.30 -19.90
C SER A 534 17.71 15.17 -18.98
N GLU A 535 17.16 15.68 -17.88
CA GLU A 535 17.92 16.50 -16.93
C GLU A 535 19.02 15.68 -16.24
N MET A 536 18.71 14.43 -15.87
CA MET A 536 19.67 13.54 -15.21
C MET A 536 20.83 13.18 -16.14
N LYS A 537 20.55 12.90 -17.42
CA LYS A 537 21.60 12.64 -18.42
C LYS A 537 22.55 13.83 -18.56
N VAL A 538 22.01 15.05 -18.61
CA VAL A 538 22.81 16.29 -18.70
C VAL A 538 23.65 16.49 -17.43
N PHE A 539 23.06 16.29 -16.25
CA PHE A 539 23.76 16.41 -14.97
C PHE A 539 24.95 15.44 -14.88
N LEU A 540 24.72 14.15 -15.16
CA LEU A 540 25.74 13.11 -15.10
C LEU A 540 26.85 13.35 -16.14
N LYS A 541 26.52 13.86 -17.32
CA LYS A 541 27.50 14.23 -18.34
C LYS A 541 28.43 15.36 -17.89
N ASN A 542 27.87 16.40 -17.26
CA ASN A 542 28.67 17.50 -16.75
C ASN A 542 29.64 17.03 -15.66
N GLN A 543 29.21 16.11 -14.79
CA GLN A 543 30.08 15.52 -13.78
C GLN A 543 31.17 14.61 -14.37
N PHE A 544 30.84 13.87 -15.44
CA PHE A 544 31.80 13.07 -16.20
C PHE A 544 32.93 13.96 -16.78
N ASP A 545 32.56 15.10 -17.38
CA ASP A 545 33.52 16.04 -17.98
C ASP A 545 34.33 16.81 -16.91
N GLU A 546 33.77 17.10 -15.74
CA GLU A 546 34.50 17.68 -14.60
C GLU A 546 35.52 16.72 -14.02
N THR A 547 35.18 15.44 -13.84
CA THR A 547 36.08 14.40 -13.31
C THR A 547 37.32 14.22 -14.19
N LYS A 548 37.18 14.40 -15.51
CA LYS A 548 38.30 14.42 -16.46
C LYS A 548 39.23 15.63 -16.24
N LYS A 549 38.69 16.77 -15.81
CA LYS A 549 39.41 18.04 -15.60
C LYS A 549 40.07 18.14 -14.21
N THR A 550 39.40 17.74 -13.12
CA THR A 550 39.84 17.95 -11.73
C THR A 550 40.97 17.04 -11.25
N GLY A 551 41.31 15.96 -11.95
CA GLY A 551 42.51 15.16 -11.64
C GLY A 551 43.85 15.86 -11.97
N GLY A 552 43.90 17.20 -12.03
CA GLY A 552 45.11 17.98 -12.28
C GLY A 552 45.79 18.39 -10.98
N MET A 553 46.68 17.55 -10.44
CA MET A 553 47.69 18.03 -9.48
C MET A 553 48.80 18.80 -10.20
N GLU A 554 49.24 19.90 -9.59
CA GLU A 554 50.35 20.74 -10.01
C GLU A 554 51.58 19.93 -10.40
N GLN A 555 52.08 20.15 -11.63
CA GLN A 555 53.33 19.60 -12.10
C GLN A 555 54.50 20.23 -11.32
N LYS A 556 55.02 19.53 -10.31
CA LYS A 556 56.38 19.82 -9.81
C LYS A 556 57.41 19.36 -10.85
N PRO A 557 58.51 20.11 -11.05
CA PRO A 557 59.54 19.80 -12.04
C PRO A 557 60.14 18.41 -11.76
N GLN A 558 59.99 17.49 -12.72
CA GLN A 558 60.43 16.10 -12.60
C GLN A 558 61.93 15.94 -12.90
N LYS A 559 62.62 15.12 -12.10
CA LYS A 559 64.01 14.68 -12.32
C LYS A 559 64.07 13.62 -13.44
N ASN A 560 65.13 13.66 -14.24
CA ASN A 560 65.46 12.64 -15.24
C ASN A 560 65.46 11.22 -14.64
N LEU A 561 64.92 10.23 -15.37
CA LEU A 561 64.92 8.84 -14.94
C LEU A 561 66.35 8.30 -14.83
N SER A 562 66.72 7.75 -13.67
CA SER A 562 67.98 7.02 -13.50
C SER A 562 67.88 5.63 -14.17
N LYS A 563 69.02 5.01 -14.51
CA LYS A 563 69.07 3.64 -15.08
C LYS A 563 68.38 2.60 -14.18
N GLU A 564 68.46 2.78 -12.86
CA GLU A 564 67.87 1.89 -11.87
C GLU A 564 66.34 2.04 -11.78
N THR A 565 65.83 3.28 -11.91
CA THR A 565 64.38 3.54 -12.01
C THR A 565 63.81 3.02 -13.33
N LEU A 566 64.57 3.14 -14.44
CA LEU A 566 64.18 2.60 -15.75
C LEU A 566 64.07 1.07 -15.71
N HIS A 567 65.02 0.40 -15.05
CA HIS A 567 64.99 -1.05 -14.92
C HIS A 567 63.74 -1.55 -14.17
N LYS A 568 63.36 -0.88 -13.07
CA LYS A 568 62.12 -1.21 -12.32
C LYS A 568 60.85 -1.00 -13.13
N VAL A 569 60.79 0.05 -13.95
CA VAL A 569 59.66 0.32 -14.87
C VAL A 569 59.58 -0.69 -16.01
N LEU A 570 60.74 -1.15 -16.52
CA LEU A 570 60.79 -2.15 -17.58
C LEU A 570 60.38 -3.55 -17.08
N VAL A 571 60.78 -3.92 -15.85
CA VAL A 571 60.41 -5.18 -15.20
C VAL A 571 58.89 -5.24 -14.90
N SER A 572 58.25 -4.12 -14.59
CA SER A 572 56.81 -4.10 -14.33
C SER A 572 55.94 -4.11 -15.59
N LEU A 573 56.43 -3.61 -16.73
CA LEU A 573 55.66 -3.48 -17.98
C LEU A 573 55.92 -4.60 -19.01
N LEU A 574 57.00 -5.37 -18.84
CA LEU A 574 57.38 -6.47 -19.69
C LEU A 574 57.52 -7.73 -18.83
N PRO A 575 56.65 -8.75 -18.97
CA PRO A 575 56.83 -10.00 -18.25
C PRO A 575 58.20 -10.59 -18.61
N GLU A 576 58.93 -11.03 -17.60
CA GLU A 576 60.24 -11.66 -17.73
C GLU A 576 60.16 -12.93 -18.59
N HIS A 577 60.46 -12.78 -19.86
CA HIS A 577 61.14 -13.81 -20.64
C HIS A 577 62.27 -13.14 -21.40
N GLU A 578 63.32 -12.82 -20.66
CA GLU A 578 64.71 -12.71 -21.15
C GLU A 578 65.58 -12.41 -19.93
N GLU A 579 66.08 -13.49 -19.33
CA GLU A 579 67.09 -13.49 -18.28
C GLU A 579 68.21 -12.50 -18.62
N ILE A 580 68.43 -11.50 -17.75
CA ILE A 580 69.74 -10.86 -17.69
C ILE A 580 70.55 -11.73 -16.74
N SER A 581 71.41 -12.58 -17.31
CA SER A 581 72.42 -13.33 -16.57
C SER A 581 73.26 -12.36 -15.73
N SER A 582 72.97 -12.32 -14.43
CA SER A 582 73.83 -11.72 -13.43
C SER A 582 75.09 -12.57 -13.30
N GLY A 583 76.15 -12.18 -14.01
CA GLY A 583 77.48 -12.71 -13.75
C GLY A 583 78.32 -12.88 -15.00
N VAL A 584 79.12 -11.87 -15.32
CA VAL A 584 80.48 -12.11 -15.80
C VAL A 584 81.38 -11.02 -15.21
N ILE A 585 82.22 -11.45 -14.28
CA ILE A 585 83.41 -10.72 -13.81
C ILE A 585 84.39 -10.71 -14.97
N PHE A 586 84.91 -9.54 -15.36
CA PHE A 586 86.25 -9.47 -15.94
C PHE A 586 87.06 -8.40 -15.20
N SER A 587 88.07 -8.90 -14.49
CA SER A 587 89.22 -8.15 -13.98
C SER A 587 90.07 -7.62 -15.15
N PRO A 588 90.89 -6.58 -14.95
CA PRO A 588 91.52 -5.82 -16.00
C PRO A 588 92.75 -6.53 -16.56
N PHE A 589 93.03 -6.35 -17.85
CA PHE A 589 94.37 -6.55 -18.39
C PHE A 589 94.73 -5.44 -19.38
N ASN A 590 95.70 -4.64 -18.93
CA ASN A 590 96.57 -3.63 -19.57
C ASN A 590 95.98 -2.52 -20.43
#